data_AF-A0A2V7XSF1-F1
#
_entry.id   AF-A0A2V7XSF1-F1
#
_cell.length_a   1.000
_cell.length_b   1.000
_cell.length_c   1.000
_cell.angle_alpha   90.00
_cell.angle_beta   90.00
_cell.angle_gamma   90.00
#
_symmetry.space_group_name_H-M   'P 1'
#
loop_
_entity.id
_entity.type
_entity.pdbx_description
1 polymer ?
#
loop_
_entity_poly.entity_id
_entity_poly.type
_entity_poly.pdbx_seq_one_letter_code
_entity_poly.pdbx_strand_id
1 'polypeptide(L)'
;MKEPRRVVGTESDVRIDAEVYGDRLGPNITLPLKYDVTNHRNTTILIADLLPDATYDQETHMVTISIGSEIPGEQFLPRLIPIRPGERKSFSTAAHVVIVANPGSPWMPRPNALRLKMNFLGDPSPFEKLIAIPERAVHDPVLAAQLFPKWVEGNETVFTNALPMRWYTVAEEPTPATTPARRRRGGS
;
A
#
# COMPACT_ATOMS: atom_id res chain seq x y z
N MET A 1 -0.51 1.94 23.72
CA MET A 1 -0.43 1.89 22.24
C MET A 1 1.03 2.10 21.85
N LYS A 2 1.54 1.41 20.83
CA LYS A 2 2.88 1.71 20.31
C LYS A 2 2.84 3.01 19.52
N GLU A 3 3.89 3.82 19.63
CA GLU A 3 4.02 5.07 18.90
C GLU A 3 3.99 4.82 17.37
N PRO A 4 3.32 5.69 16.60
CA PRO A 4 3.32 5.60 15.15
C PRO A 4 4.73 5.80 14.61
N ARG A 5 5.06 5.09 13.55
CA ARG A 5 6.38 5.18 12.92
C ARG A 5 6.32 6.06 11.68
N ARG A 6 7.15 7.08 11.67
CA ARG A 6 7.13 8.11 10.62
C ARG A 6 8.06 7.75 9.46
N VAL A 7 7.59 7.97 8.24
CA VAL A 7 8.35 7.90 7.00
C VAL A 7 8.07 9.12 6.15
N VAL A 8 9.08 9.58 5.41
CA VAL A 8 9.00 10.80 4.60
C VAL A 8 9.63 10.53 3.24
N GLY A 9 9.03 11.09 2.20
CA GLY A 9 9.52 11.11 0.83
C GLY A 9 9.36 12.49 0.22
N THR A 10 10.28 12.89 -0.64
CA THR A 10 10.14 14.14 -1.40
C THR A 10 10.78 13.94 -2.76
N GLU A 11 9.96 13.98 -3.81
CA GLU A 11 10.38 13.83 -5.20
C GLU A 11 9.54 14.78 -6.05
N SER A 12 10.18 15.37 -7.07
CA SER A 12 9.55 16.29 -8.02
C SER A 12 8.66 17.35 -7.35
N ASP A 13 9.18 18.00 -6.30
CA ASP A 13 8.49 19.02 -5.48
C ASP A 13 7.16 18.57 -4.84
N VAL A 14 6.97 17.27 -4.66
CA VAL A 14 5.85 16.70 -3.90
C VAL A 14 6.40 15.95 -2.70
N ARG A 15 5.92 16.30 -1.51
CA ARG A 15 6.30 15.66 -0.25
C ARG A 15 5.18 14.79 0.27
N ILE A 16 5.51 13.55 0.61
CA ILE A 16 4.68 12.67 1.41
C ILE A 16 5.29 12.51 2.80
N ASP A 17 4.46 12.64 3.82
CA ASP A 17 4.84 12.46 5.22
C ASP A 17 3.81 11.53 5.87
N ALA A 18 4.23 10.34 6.28
CA ALA A 18 3.30 9.31 6.70
C ALA A 18 3.64 8.68 8.04
N GLU A 19 2.60 8.29 8.74
CA GLU A 19 2.60 7.57 10.00
C GLU A 19 2.07 6.15 9.78
N VAL A 20 2.92 5.16 10.00
CA VAL A 20 2.59 3.74 9.95
C VAL A 20 2.27 3.24 11.36
N TYR A 21 1.08 2.71 11.55
CA TYR A 21 0.60 2.23 12.85
C TYR A 21 0.83 0.73 12.95
N GLY A 22 2.07 0.35 13.28
CA GLY A 22 2.48 -1.04 13.46
C GLY A 22 3.98 -1.21 13.30
N ASP A 23 4.53 -2.24 13.92
CA ASP A 23 5.97 -2.56 13.86
C ASP A 23 6.25 -3.98 13.34
N ARG A 24 5.20 -4.69 12.94
CA ARG A 24 5.27 -6.09 12.50
C ARG A 24 4.67 -6.26 11.13
N LEU A 25 5.26 -7.17 10.36
CA LEU A 25 4.72 -7.74 9.14
C LEU A 25 4.39 -9.21 9.38
N GLY A 26 3.40 -9.72 8.67
CA GLY A 26 3.04 -11.14 8.66
C GLY A 26 2.46 -11.53 7.30
N PRO A 27 2.12 -12.80 7.09
CA PRO A 27 1.58 -13.29 5.81
C PRO A 27 0.29 -12.60 5.39
N ASN A 28 -0.54 -12.21 6.35
CA ASN A 28 -1.78 -11.49 6.12
C ASN A 28 -1.99 -10.46 7.23
N ILE A 29 -1.79 -9.18 6.93
CA ILE A 29 -1.91 -8.09 7.91
C ILE A 29 -2.52 -6.85 7.27
N THR A 30 -3.34 -6.14 8.04
CA THR A 30 -3.78 -4.79 7.69
C THR A 30 -2.98 -3.76 8.49
N LEU A 31 -2.33 -2.83 7.79
CA LEU A 31 -1.55 -1.75 8.39
C LEU A 31 -2.30 -0.43 8.25
N PRO A 32 -2.77 0.18 9.35
CA PRO A 32 -3.34 1.52 9.32
C PRO A 32 -2.25 2.56 9.04
N LEU A 33 -2.60 3.54 8.21
CA LEU A 33 -1.71 4.60 7.73
C LEU A 33 -2.42 5.95 7.85
N LYS A 34 -1.68 6.97 8.29
CA LYS A 34 -2.04 8.37 8.04
C LYS A 34 -0.95 9.00 7.21
N TYR A 35 -1.30 9.85 6.27
CA TYR A 35 -0.29 10.54 5.47
C TYR A 35 -0.75 11.93 5.06
N ASP A 36 0.20 12.84 5.04
CA ASP A 36 0.07 14.18 4.51
C ASP A 36 0.80 14.26 3.19
N VAL A 37 0.14 14.86 2.21
CA VAL A 37 0.75 15.22 0.93
C VAL A 37 0.85 16.73 0.87
N THR A 38 2.06 17.23 0.65
CA THR A 38 2.33 18.66 0.43
C THR A 38 2.81 18.86 -0.99
N ASN A 39 2.11 19.72 -1.74
CA ASN A 39 2.48 20.09 -3.10
C ASN A 39 3.30 21.38 -3.09
N HIS A 40 4.60 21.30 -3.40
CA HIS A 40 5.48 22.46 -3.52
C HIS A 40 5.59 22.99 -4.96
N ARG A 41 4.91 22.37 -5.92
CA ARG A 41 4.85 22.86 -7.31
C ARG A 41 4.02 24.12 -7.43
N ASN A 42 4.19 24.78 -8.58
CA ASN A 42 3.32 25.87 -9.04
C ASN A 42 2.07 25.38 -9.78
N THR A 43 1.91 24.07 -10.02
CA THR A 43 0.72 23.45 -10.63
C THR A 43 -0.02 22.56 -9.64
N THR A 44 -1.32 22.36 -9.87
CA THR A 44 -2.14 21.39 -9.12
C THR A 44 -1.73 19.98 -9.52
N ILE A 45 -1.52 19.11 -8.53
CA ILE A 45 -1.36 17.67 -8.75
C ILE A 45 -2.66 16.92 -8.45
N LEU A 46 -2.85 15.77 -9.08
CA LEU A 46 -3.99 14.90 -8.82
C LEU A 46 -3.53 13.57 -8.23
N ILE A 47 -4.23 13.09 -7.21
CA ILE A 47 -4.02 11.76 -6.62
C ILE A 47 -5.27 10.92 -6.85
N ALA A 48 -5.09 9.68 -7.29
CA ALA A 48 -6.18 8.73 -7.42
C ALA A 48 -6.69 8.30 -6.05
N ASP A 49 -8.00 8.41 -5.85
CA ASP A 49 -8.69 7.96 -4.64
C ASP A 49 -8.91 6.44 -4.69
N LEU A 50 -7.82 5.70 -4.53
CA LEU A 50 -7.81 4.24 -4.54
C LEU A 50 -7.36 3.69 -3.19
N LEU A 51 -7.85 2.50 -2.89
CA LEU A 51 -7.33 1.73 -1.77
C LEU A 51 -5.86 1.38 -2.06
N PRO A 52 -4.96 1.53 -1.08
CA PRO A 52 -3.58 1.16 -1.28
C PRO A 52 -3.40 -0.32 -1.58
N ASP A 53 -2.58 -0.62 -2.58
CA ASP A 53 -2.07 -1.97 -2.87
C ASP A 53 -0.74 -2.18 -2.15
N ALA A 54 -0.40 -3.45 -1.90
CA ALA A 54 0.87 -3.82 -1.30
C ALA A 54 1.53 -4.92 -2.11
N THR A 55 2.81 -4.75 -2.40
CA THR A 55 3.65 -5.72 -3.10
C THR A 55 4.85 -6.09 -2.24
N TYR A 56 5.33 -7.32 -2.40
CA TYR A 56 6.53 -7.80 -1.73
C TYR A 56 7.58 -8.18 -2.77
N ASP A 57 8.74 -7.56 -2.67
CA ASP A 57 9.92 -7.88 -3.46
C ASP A 57 10.86 -8.80 -2.65
N GLN A 58 11.08 -10.01 -3.17
CA GLN A 58 11.91 -11.03 -2.53
C GLN A 58 13.41 -10.73 -2.61
N GLU A 59 13.86 -9.96 -3.60
CA GLU A 59 15.28 -9.63 -3.77
C GLU A 59 15.71 -8.55 -2.77
N THR A 60 14.87 -7.55 -2.56
CA THR A 60 15.14 -6.43 -1.65
C THR A 60 14.56 -6.64 -0.24
N HIS A 61 13.78 -7.70 -0.04
CA HIS A 61 13.07 -8.01 1.21
C HIS A 61 12.15 -6.86 1.65
N MET A 62 11.60 -6.12 0.69
CA MET A 62 10.89 -4.88 0.93
C MET A 62 9.42 -5.01 0.57
N VAL A 63 8.55 -4.58 1.49
CA VAL A 63 7.14 -4.36 1.20
C VAL A 63 6.95 -2.94 0.69
N THR A 64 6.38 -2.78 -0.49
CA THR A 64 5.99 -1.47 -1.03
C THR A 64 4.48 -1.34 -0.96
N ILE A 65 3.99 -0.35 -0.22
CA ILE A 65 2.59 0.04 -0.24
C ILE A 65 2.44 1.17 -1.26
N SER A 66 1.66 0.95 -2.31
CA SER A 66 1.41 1.99 -3.31
C SER A 66 0.10 2.71 -3.03
N ILE A 67 0.15 4.04 -3.06
CA ILE A 67 -0.99 4.96 -2.89
C ILE A 67 -1.30 5.58 -4.24
N GLY A 68 -2.58 5.62 -4.61
CA GLY A 68 -3.02 6.15 -5.90
C GLY A 68 -2.52 5.34 -7.10
N SER A 69 -2.31 4.03 -6.92
CA SER A 69 -1.81 3.10 -7.94
C SER A 69 -2.63 3.08 -9.22
N GLU A 70 -2.01 2.48 -10.24
CA GLU A 70 -2.58 2.37 -11.58
C GLU A 70 -3.98 1.78 -11.56
N ILE A 71 -4.77 2.30 -12.50
CA ILE A 71 -6.12 1.86 -12.77
C ILE A 71 -6.09 0.37 -13.15
N PRO A 72 -6.83 -0.51 -12.44
CA PRO A 72 -6.98 -1.90 -12.86
C PRO A 72 -7.87 -1.97 -14.11
N GLY A 73 -7.26 -1.84 -15.29
CA GLY A 73 -7.86 -2.09 -16.59
C GLY A 73 -8.59 -0.90 -17.25
N GLU A 74 -8.81 -1.01 -18.56
CA GLU A 74 -9.40 0.02 -19.44
C GLU A 74 -10.91 0.28 -19.23
N GLN A 75 -11.48 -0.03 -18.06
CA GLN A 75 -12.92 0.07 -17.81
C GLN A 75 -13.31 0.98 -16.64
N PHE A 76 -12.34 1.42 -15.87
CA PHE A 76 -12.56 2.09 -14.60
C PHE A 76 -11.71 3.35 -14.54
N LEU A 77 -12.23 4.43 -13.99
CA LEU A 77 -11.47 5.66 -13.76
C LEU A 77 -11.74 6.12 -12.33
N PRO A 78 -10.71 6.15 -11.46
CA PRO A 78 -10.89 6.56 -10.08
C PRO A 78 -11.20 8.05 -10.00
N ARG A 79 -11.91 8.43 -8.93
CA ARG A 79 -11.99 9.82 -8.53
C ARG A 79 -10.59 10.38 -8.31
N LEU A 80 -10.37 11.60 -8.77
CA LEU A 80 -9.13 12.32 -8.56
C LEU A 80 -9.30 13.39 -7.50
N ILE A 81 -8.37 13.39 -6.54
CA ILE A 81 -8.31 14.37 -5.46
C ILE A 81 -7.27 15.41 -5.85
N PRO A 82 -7.68 16.67 -6.08
CA PRO A 82 -6.73 17.74 -6.40
C PRO A 82 -5.99 18.20 -5.14
N ILE A 83 -4.70 18.48 -5.30
CA ILE A 83 -3.87 19.16 -4.30
C ILE A 83 -3.23 20.38 -4.97
N ARG A 84 -3.70 21.56 -4.60
CA ARG A 84 -3.30 22.83 -5.19
C ARG A 84 -1.85 23.19 -4.84
N PRO A 85 -1.23 24.13 -5.58
CA PRO A 85 0.07 24.70 -5.22
C PRO A 85 0.12 25.16 -3.76
N GLY A 86 1.11 24.71 -3.01
CA GLY A 86 1.30 25.01 -1.59
C GLY A 86 0.31 24.34 -0.63
N GLU A 87 -0.67 23.58 -1.13
CA GLU A 87 -1.63 22.87 -0.29
C GLU A 87 -0.99 21.67 0.39
N ARG A 88 -1.31 21.50 1.68
CA ARG A 88 -1.12 20.24 2.40
C ARG A 88 -2.48 19.59 2.62
N LYS A 89 -2.62 18.33 2.20
CA LYS A 89 -3.83 17.53 2.41
C LYS A 89 -3.51 16.26 3.18
N SER A 90 -4.32 15.98 4.20
CA SER A 90 -4.19 14.82 5.08
C SER A 90 -5.15 13.72 4.70
N PHE A 91 -4.69 12.48 4.79
CA PHE A 91 -5.42 11.27 4.45
C PHE A 91 -5.27 10.22 5.54
N SER A 92 -6.24 9.31 5.61
CA SER A 92 -6.21 8.17 6.53
C SER A 92 -6.76 6.96 5.80
N THR A 93 -6.00 5.85 5.82
CA THR A 93 -6.33 4.63 5.09
C THR A 93 -5.73 3.41 5.79
N ALA A 94 -5.97 2.23 5.25
CA ALA A 94 -5.31 1.01 5.68
C ALA A 94 -4.88 0.20 4.47
N ALA A 95 -3.64 -0.29 4.48
CA ALA A 95 -3.12 -1.15 3.44
C ALA A 95 -3.27 -2.61 3.86
N HIS A 96 -3.81 -3.43 2.97
CA HIS A 96 -3.91 -4.87 3.16
C HIS A 96 -2.67 -5.54 2.55
N VAL A 97 -1.80 -6.08 3.39
CA VAL A 97 -0.53 -6.67 2.98
C VAL A 97 -0.68 -8.19 2.99
N VAL A 98 -0.60 -8.79 1.80
CA VAL A 98 -0.57 -10.25 1.61
C VAL A 98 0.80 -10.65 1.13
N ILE A 99 1.49 -11.46 1.92
CA ILE A 99 2.81 -11.98 1.61
C ILE A 99 2.67 -13.49 1.55
N VAL A 100 2.76 -14.01 0.33
CA VAL A 100 2.80 -15.46 0.12
C VAL A 100 4.16 -15.95 0.58
N ALA A 101 4.23 -16.32 1.85
CA ALA A 101 5.40 -16.95 2.44
C ALA A 101 5.07 -18.40 2.83
N ASN A 102 5.92 -19.36 2.44
CA ASN A 102 5.85 -20.71 2.99
C ASN A 102 6.46 -20.70 4.39
N PRO A 103 5.66 -20.82 5.47
CA PRO A 103 6.14 -20.67 6.85
C PRO A 103 7.20 -21.72 7.23
N GLY A 104 7.19 -22.88 6.56
CA GLY A 104 8.10 -24.00 6.83
C GLY A 104 9.41 -23.96 6.05
N SER A 105 9.61 -23.01 5.12
CA SER A 105 10.86 -22.92 4.36
C SER A 105 11.85 -21.99 5.06
N PRO A 106 12.98 -22.49 5.59
CA PRO A 106 14.02 -21.64 6.19
C PRO A 106 14.75 -20.78 5.14
N TRP A 107 14.58 -21.09 3.85
CA TRP A 107 15.25 -20.43 2.73
C TRP A 107 14.44 -19.28 2.13
N MET A 108 13.22 -19.07 2.59
CA MET A 108 12.39 -18.01 2.03
C MET A 108 12.81 -16.66 2.62
N PRO A 109 13.19 -15.68 1.78
CA PRO A 109 13.53 -14.34 2.26
C PRO A 109 12.31 -13.75 2.96
N ARG A 110 12.53 -13.27 4.19
CA ARG A 110 11.49 -12.63 5.00
C ARG A 110 11.55 -11.13 4.79
N PRO A 111 10.40 -10.45 4.67
CA PRO A 111 10.39 -9.00 4.57
C PRO A 111 10.94 -8.41 5.86
N ASN A 112 11.81 -7.40 5.72
CA ASN A 112 12.46 -6.72 6.83
C ASN A 112 12.28 -5.20 6.79
N ALA A 113 11.64 -4.68 5.74
CA ALA A 113 11.40 -3.27 5.56
C ALA A 113 10.09 -3.02 4.83
N LEU A 114 9.55 -1.82 5.05
CA LEU A 114 8.37 -1.29 4.37
C LEU A 114 8.69 0.09 3.82
N ARG A 115 8.18 0.42 2.65
CA ARG A 115 8.19 1.80 2.12
C ARG A 115 6.82 2.14 1.54
N LEU A 116 6.51 3.43 1.49
CA LEU A 116 5.37 3.92 0.72
C LEU A 116 5.86 4.40 -0.64
N LYS A 117 5.04 4.13 -1.66
CA LYS A 117 5.12 4.73 -2.99
C LYS A 117 3.81 5.50 -3.19
N MET A 118 3.88 6.76 -3.59
CA MET A 118 2.70 7.51 -3.99
C MET A 118 2.79 7.83 -5.46
N ASN A 119 1.75 7.52 -6.21
CA ASN A 119 1.60 7.95 -7.60
C ASN A 119 0.71 9.20 -7.65
N PHE A 120 1.02 10.12 -8.56
CA PHE A 120 0.24 11.32 -8.79
C PHE A 120 0.36 11.78 -10.25
N LEU A 121 -0.62 12.55 -10.71
CA LEU A 121 -0.63 13.15 -12.03
C LEU A 121 -0.24 14.62 -11.93
N GLY A 122 0.78 15.04 -12.69
CA GLY A 122 1.31 16.40 -12.66
C GLY A 122 0.50 17.44 -13.44
N ASP A 123 -0.27 17.01 -14.45
CA ASP A 123 -1.15 17.85 -15.26
C ASP A 123 -2.63 17.47 -15.05
N PRO A 124 -3.46 18.38 -14.49
CA PRO A 124 -4.86 18.10 -14.26
C PRO A 124 -5.73 18.19 -15.52
N SER A 125 -5.26 18.87 -16.57
CA SER A 125 -6.08 19.27 -17.73
C SER A 125 -6.77 18.10 -18.45
N PRO A 126 -6.11 16.93 -18.68
CA PRO A 126 -6.77 15.80 -19.33
C PRO A 126 -7.88 15.16 -18.47
N PHE A 127 -7.84 15.37 -17.15
CA PHE A 127 -8.62 14.57 -16.20
C PHE A 127 -9.72 15.38 -15.49
N GLU A 128 -10.04 16.58 -15.96
CA GLU A 128 -11.02 17.47 -15.32
C GLU A 128 -12.34 16.79 -14.98
N LYS A 129 -12.81 15.89 -15.85
CA LYS A 129 -14.05 15.11 -15.66
C LYS A 129 -14.03 14.16 -14.46
N LEU A 130 -12.85 13.84 -13.92
CA LEU A 130 -12.65 12.92 -12.80
C LEU A 130 -12.34 13.66 -11.49
N ILE A 131 -12.10 14.97 -11.55
CA ILE A 131 -11.72 15.77 -10.38
C ILE A 131 -12.93 15.94 -9.47
N ALA A 132 -12.81 15.46 -8.24
CA ALA A 132 -13.81 15.65 -7.18
C ALA A 132 -15.25 15.24 -7.56
N ILE A 133 -15.39 14.24 -8.43
CA ILE A 133 -16.69 13.61 -8.71
C ILE A 133 -17.31 13.06 -7.40
N PRO A 134 -18.66 13.03 -7.29
CA PRO A 134 -19.32 12.55 -6.08
C PRO A 134 -19.10 11.04 -5.88
N GLU A 135 -19.04 10.27 -6.96
CA GLU A 135 -18.71 8.84 -6.94
C GLU A 135 -17.23 8.62 -6.64
N ARG A 136 -16.87 7.43 -6.15
CA ARG A 136 -15.45 7.07 -5.99
C ARG A 136 -14.76 6.75 -7.32
N ALA A 137 -15.54 6.48 -8.36
CA ALA A 137 -15.04 6.16 -9.68
C ALA A 137 -16.14 6.20 -10.74
N VAL A 138 -15.71 6.26 -12.00
CA VAL A 138 -16.55 6.17 -13.19
C VAL A 138 -16.24 4.87 -13.93
N HIS A 139 -17.28 4.15 -14.33
CA HIS A 139 -17.16 3.01 -15.23
C HIS A 139 -17.56 3.44 -16.65
N ASP A 140 -16.57 3.85 -17.44
CA ASP A 140 -16.75 4.25 -18.83
C ASP A 140 -15.54 3.76 -19.64
N PRO A 141 -15.67 2.64 -20.37
CA PRO A 141 -14.57 2.08 -21.15
C PRO A 141 -14.05 3.02 -22.25
N VAL A 142 -14.93 3.86 -22.82
CA VAL A 142 -14.54 4.79 -23.89
C VAL A 142 -13.70 5.92 -23.32
N LEU A 143 -14.15 6.50 -22.20
CA LEU A 143 -13.38 7.52 -21.50
C LEU A 143 -12.07 6.95 -20.93
N ALA A 144 -12.10 5.74 -20.39
CA ALA A 144 -10.92 5.06 -19.85
C ALA A 144 -9.87 4.82 -20.94
N ALA A 145 -10.26 4.30 -22.11
CA ALA A 145 -9.34 4.12 -23.23
C ALA A 145 -8.73 5.45 -23.73
N GLN A 146 -9.47 6.56 -23.64
CA GLN A 146 -8.97 7.89 -23.99
C GLN A 146 -7.98 8.45 -22.96
N LEU A 147 -8.27 8.28 -21.66
CA LEU A 147 -7.49 8.87 -20.59
C LEU A 147 -6.31 8.01 -20.14
N PHE A 148 -6.35 6.69 -20.36
CA PHE A 148 -5.32 5.77 -19.92
C PHE A 148 -3.92 6.09 -20.49
N PRO A 149 -3.73 6.39 -21.79
CA PRO A 149 -2.42 6.80 -22.30
C PRO A 149 -1.90 8.06 -21.61
N LYS A 150 -2.78 9.04 -21.35
CA LYS A 150 -2.43 10.28 -20.64
C LYS A 150 -2.12 10.04 -19.17
N TRP A 151 -2.79 9.08 -18.56
CA TRP A 151 -2.50 8.64 -17.22
C TRP A 151 -1.08 8.09 -17.15
N VAL A 152 -0.74 7.13 -18.01
CA VAL A 152 0.58 6.49 -18.04
C VAL A 152 1.69 7.51 -18.33
N GLU A 153 1.47 8.41 -19.30
CA GLU A 153 2.43 9.48 -19.65
C GLU A 153 2.65 10.50 -18.51
N GLY A 154 1.59 10.86 -17.79
CA GLY A 154 1.60 11.90 -16.76
C GLY A 154 1.82 11.39 -15.33
N ASN A 155 1.98 10.08 -15.14
CA ASN A 155 2.11 9.47 -13.82
C ASN A 155 3.53 9.64 -13.27
N GLU A 156 3.63 10.33 -12.15
CA GLU A 156 4.87 10.53 -11.41
C GLU A 156 4.80 9.83 -10.06
N THR A 157 5.96 9.60 -9.45
CA THR A 157 6.07 8.84 -8.20
C THR A 157 6.83 9.61 -7.14
N VAL A 158 6.49 9.36 -5.88
CA VAL A 158 7.33 9.70 -4.72
C VAL A 158 7.51 8.45 -3.87
N PHE A 159 8.76 8.13 -3.51
CA PHE A 159 9.06 7.09 -2.54
C PHE A 159 9.42 7.68 -1.18
N THR A 160 8.98 7.02 -0.11
CA THR A 160 9.49 7.31 1.23
C THR A 160 10.79 6.57 1.51
N ASN A 161 11.50 7.01 2.56
CA ASN A 161 12.53 6.18 3.17
C ASN A 161 11.98 4.81 3.60
N ALA A 162 12.86 3.81 3.60
CA ALA A 162 12.52 2.49 4.12
C ALA A 162 12.34 2.52 5.63
N LEU A 163 11.33 1.78 6.09
CA LEU A 163 10.96 1.59 7.48
C LEU A 163 11.27 0.17 7.90
N PRO A 164 12.26 -0.07 8.80
CA PRO A 164 12.61 -1.43 9.22
C PRO A 164 11.47 -2.13 9.96
N MET A 165 10.94 -3.25 9.47
CA MET A 165 9.80 -3.95 10.08
C MET A 165 10.22 -5.32 10.62
N ARG A 166 9.56 -5.79 11.69
CA ARG A 166 9.81 -7.14 12.24
C ARG A 166 8.87 -8.15 11.59
N TRP A 167 9.41 -9.27 11.12
CA TRP A 167 8.58 -10.38 10.67
C TRP A 167 7.98 -11.14 11.86
N TYR A 168 6.69 -11.43 11.80
CA TYR A 168 5.96 -12.22 12.79
C TYR A 168 5.19 -13.34 12.08
N THR A 169 5.64 -14.58 12.30
CA THR A 169 4.82 -15.77 12.04
C THR A 169 4.01 -16.06 13.29
N VAL A 170 2.69 -16.16 13.16
CA VAL A 170 1.89 -16.88 14.16
C VAL A 170 2.42 -18.32 14.11
N ALA A 171 3.16 -18.73 15.13
CA ALA A 171 3.36 -20.15 15.37
C ALA A 171 1.95 -20.71 15.62
N GLU A 172 1.57 -21.79 14.91
CA GLU A 172 0.45 -22.62 15.36
C GLU A 172 0.58 -22.78 16.88
N GLU A 173 -0.48 -22.48 17.63
CA GLU A 173 -0.58 -22.98 18.99
C GLU A 173 -0.25 -24.47 18.93
N PRO A 174 0.66 -25.00 19.77
CA PRO A 174 0.94 -26.42 19.76
C PRO A 174 -0.36 -27.11 20.13
N THR A 175 -1.03 -27.71 19.15
CA THR A 175 -2.13 -28.65 19.36
C THR A 175 -1.62 -29.63 20.41
N PRO A 176 -2.23 -29.71 21.61
CA PRO A 176 -1.70 -30.58 22.66
C PRO A 176 -1.63 -31.98 22.09
N ALA A 177 -0.40 -32.52 22.00
CA ALA A 177 -0.15 -33.83 21.46
C ALA A 177 -1.02 -34.83 22.23
N THR A 178 -2.06 -35.35 21.58
CA THR A 178 -2.89 -36.42 22.12
C THR A 178 -1.96 -37.59 22.34
N THR A 179 -1.58 -37.81 23.59
CA THR A 179 -0.67 -38.88 23.98
C THR A 179 -1.37 -40.20 23.65
N PRO A 180 -0.81 -41.08 22.79
CA PRO A 180 -1.44 -42.37 22.56
C PRO A 180 -1.38 -43.18 23.85
N ALA A 181 -2.54 -43.62 24.34
CA ALA A 181 -2.70 -44.39 25.55
C ALA A 181 -1.84 -45.67 25.47
N ARG A 182 -0.88 -45.78 26.40
CA ARG A 182 -0.02 -46.93 26.61
C ARG A 182 -0.87 -48.13 27.04
N ARG A 183 -1.30 -48.97 26.09
CA ARG A 183 -1.99 -50.23 26.36
C ARG A 183 -0.98 -51.21 27.00
N ARG A 184 -1.04 -51.37 28.33
CA ARG A 184 -0.26 -52.35 29.09
C ARG A 184 -1.16 -53.48 29.59
N ARG A 185 -1.09 -54.60 28.85
CA ARG A 185 -1.14 -56.04 29.22
C ARG A 185 -1.80 -56.52 30.53
N GLY A 186 -2.63 -57.57 30.41
CA GLY A 186 -2.94 -58.61 31.42
C GLY A 186 -4.10 -59.48 30.90
N GLY A 187 -4.08 -60.82 30.82
CA GLY A 187 -3.23 -61.80 31.50
C GLY A 187 -4.05 -62.55 32.55
N SER A 188 -4.92 -63.47 32.11
CA SER A 188 -5.45 -64.62 32.85
C SER A 188 -6.35 -65.44 31.92
#